data_AF-A0A7C3YMP9-F1
#
_entry.id   AF-A0A7C3YMP9-F1
#
_cell.length_a   1.000
_cell.length_b   1.000
_cell.length_c   1.000
_cell.angle_alpha   90.00
_cell.angle_beta   90.00
_cell.angle_gamma   90.00
#
_symmetry.space_group_name_H-M   'P 1'
#
loop_
_entity.id
_entity.type
_entity.pdbx_description
1 polymer ?
#
loop_
_entity_poly.entity_id
_entity_poly.type
_entity_poly.pdbx_seq_one_letter_code
_entity_poly.pdbx_strand_id
1 'polypeptide(L)'
;MSRGEKFAGGSCGFMGTCGGAYSVGTVISIVKKTNPLHDIERSEIMNLVAETLSEIAKYPRRCCKRSSYMAIQKAVKYLRNTGFDKIPYSDKIKCQWSSINKMCLGIKCPYFNKERWA
;
A
#
# COMPACT_ATOMS: atom_id res chain seq x y z
N MET A 1 2.55 -17.81 4.60
CA MET A 1 1.99 -16.72 3.78
C MET A 1 2.73 -16.68 2.44
N SER A 2 2.41 -17.60 1.52
CA SER A 2 3.35 -17.97 0.44
C SER A 2 3.63 -16.90 -0.64
N ARG A 3 2.71 -15.96 -0.88
CA ARG A 3 2.92 -14.89 -1.87
C ARG A 3 3.72 -13.72 -1.28
N GLY A 4 3.36 -13.26 -0.09
CA GLY A 4 4.03 -12.13 0.58
C GLY A 4 5.48 -12.41 0.97
N GLU A 5 5.78 -13.64 1.42
CA GLU A 5 7.13 -14.07 1.83
C GLU A 5 8.15 -14.03 0.69
N LYS A 6 7.71 -14.09 -0.56
CA LYS A 6 8.59 -14.01 -1.75
C LYS A 6 9.09 -12.59 -2.02
N PHE A 7 8.51 -11.58 -1.37
CA PHE A 7 8.88 -10.20 -1.62
C PHE A 7 10.10 -9.80 -0.80
N ALA A 8 11.17 -9.39 -1.47
CA ALA A 8 12.43 -9.08 -0.80
C ALA A 8 12.35 -7.80 0.06
N GLY A 9 13.00 -7.84 1.21
CA GLY A 9 13.19 -6.66 2.05
C GLY A 9 13.96 -5.58 1.30
N GLY A 10 13.50 -4.33 1.37
CA GLY A 10 14.20 -3.21 0.74
C GLY A 10 14.05 -3.11 -0.79
N SER A 11 13.21 -3.93 -1.43
CA SER A 11 12.95 -3.88 -2.88
C SER A 11 12.57 -2.49 -3.42
N CYS A 12 12.06 -1.59 -2.58
CA CYS A 12 11.78 -0.22 -3.01
C CYS A 12 13.04 0.55 -3.45
N GLY A 13 14.19 0.24 -2.86
CA GLY A 13 15.49 0.82 -3.23
C GLY A 13 16.27 -0.08 -4.18
N PHE A 14 16.24 -1.41 -3.98
CA PHE A 14 17.06 -2.34 -4.75
C PHE A 14 16.43 -2.81 -6.06
N MET A 15 15.10 -2.75 -6.18
CA MET A 15 14.33 -3.34 -7.29
C MET A 15 13.22 -2.40 -7.80
N GLY A 16 13.19 -1.14 -7.34
CA GLY A 16 12.22 -0.13 -7.78
C GLY A 16 10.76 -0.38 -7.40
N THR A 17 10.45 -1.37 -6.55
CA THR A 17 9.06 -1.73 -6.20
C THR A 17 8.81 -1.75 -4.70
N CYS A 18 7.72 -1.12 -4.26
CA CYS A 18 7.35 -1.05 -2.86
C CYS A 18 6.53 -2.28 -2.44
N GLY A 19 6.89 -2.88 -1.30
CA GLY A 19 6.14 -4.00 -0.71
C GLY A 19 4.68 -3.66 -0.39
N GLY A 20 4.38 -2.38 -0.11
CA GLY A 20 2.99 -1.91 0.02
C GLY A 20 2.20 -2.09 -1.28
N ALA A 21 2.73 -1.61 -2.41
CA ALA A 21 2.08 -1.76 -3.70
C ALA A 21 2.00 -3.22 -4.14
N TYR A 22 3.07 -4.01 -3.94
CA TYR A 22 3.06 -5.45 -4.17
C TYR A 22 1.94 -6.16 -3.39
N SER A 23 1.71 -5.75 -2.14
CA SER A 23 0.66 -6.34 -1.29
C SER A 23 -0.75 -6.03 -1.81
N VAL A 24 -0.97 -4.87 -2.44
CA VAL A 24 -2.24 -4.55 -3.12
C VAL A 24 -2.52 -5.58 -4.22
N GLY A 25 -1.57 -5.78 -5.13
CA GLY A 25 -1.75 -6.76 -6.20
C GLY A 25 -1.90 -8.18 -5.67
N THR A 26 -1.21 -8.51 -4.58
CA THR A 26 -1.28 -9.82 -3.93
C THR A 26 -2.67 -10.10 -3.38
N VAL A 27 -3.26 -9.17 -2.61
CA VAL A 27 -4.58 -9.37 -2.01
C VAL A 27 -5.67 -9.42 -3.08
N ILE A 28 -5.61 -8.56 -4.10
CA ILE A 28 -6.61 -8.58 -5.19
C ILE A 28 -6.49 -9.86 -6.01
N SER A 29 -5.27 -10.32 -6.29
CA SER A 29 -5.05 -11.61 -6.96
C SER A 29 -5.60 -12.80 -6.18
N ILE A 30 -5.61 -12.73 -4.84
CA ILE A 30 -6.22 -13.78 -4.00
C ILE A 30 -7.74 -13.71 -4.11
N VAL A 31 -8.32 -12.52 -3.93
CA VAL A 31 -9.77 -12.31 -3.97
C VAL A 31 -10.36 -12.71 -5.33
N LYS A 32 -9.72 -12.28 -6.42
CA LYS A 32 -10.14 -12.59 -7.79
C LYS A 32 -9.71 -13.98 -8.27
N LYS A 33 -9.01 -14.76 -7.45
CA LYS A 33 -8.41 -16.06 -7.83
C LYS A 33 -7.60 -15.97 -9.13
N THR A 34 -6.91 -14.85 -9.34
CA THR A 34 -6.17 -14.57 -10.57
C THR A 34 -4.89 -15.39 -10.67
N ASN A 35 -4.51 -15.73 -11.89
CA ASN A 35 -3.22 -16.32 -12.26
C ASN A 35 -2.65 -15.61 -13.51
N PRO A 36 -1.41 -15.92 -13.93
CA PRO A 36 -0.76 -15.23 -15.06
C PRO A 36 -1.44 -15.41 -16.43
N LEU A 37 -2.35 -16.39 -16.59
CA LEU A 37 -3.04 -16.70 -17.85
C LEU A 37 -4.39 -15.98 -18.00
N HIS A 38 -4.83 -15.21 -17.00
CA HIS A 38 -6.02 -14.38 -17.15
C HIS A 38 -5.66 -13.06 -17.83
N ASP A 39 -6.43 -12.64 -18.83
CA ASP A 39 -6.11 -11.44 -19.62
C ASP A 39 -6.50 -10.15 -18.89
N ILE A 40 -7.78 -10.04 -18.52
CA ILE A 40 -8.38 -8.81 -18.00
C ILE A 40 -7.96 -8.58 -16.56
N GLU A 41 -8.16 -9.55 -15.68
CA GLU A 41 -7.89 -9.41 -14.24
C GLU A 41 -6.41 -9.16 -13.96
N ARG A 42 -5.52 -9.83 -14.71
CA ARG A 42 -4.07 -9.64 -14.56
C ARG A 42 -3.67 -8.22 -14.92
N SER A 43 -4.17 -7.70 -16.04
CA SER A 43 -3.89 -6.35 -16.51
C SER A 43 -4.45 -5.28 -15.56
N GLU A 44 -5.68 -5.48 -15.09
CA GLU A 44 -6.32 -4.62 -14.10
C GLU A 44 -5.52 -4.56 -12.78
N ILE A 45 -5.09 -5.72 -12.28
CA ILE A 45 -4.28 -5.81 -11.05
C ILE A 45 -2.93 -5.11 -11.24
N MET A 46 -2.28 -5.27 -12.40
CA MET A 46 -1.03 -4.57 -12.69
C MET A 46 -1.21 -3.05 -12.71
N ASN A 47 -2.29 -2.55 -13.32
CA ASN A 47 -2.60 -1.12 -13.34
C ASN A 47 -2.85 -0.59 -11.92
N LEU A 48 -3.61 -1.33 -11.11
CA LEU A 48 -3.84 -0.96 -9.70
C LEU A 48 -2.52 -0.88 -8.90
N VAL A 49 -1.60 -1.83 -9.12
CA VAL A 49 -0.27 -1.81 -8.49
C VAL A 49 0.55 -0.62 -8.98
N ALA A 50 0.54 -0.32 -10.28
CA ALA A 50 1.24 0.83 -10.86
C ALA A 50 0.74 2.15 -10.28
N GLU A 51 -0.57 2.35 -10.20
CA GLU A 51 -1.16 3.51 -9.54
C GLU A 51 -0.74 3.62 -8.08
N THR A 52 -0.71 2.50 -7.36
CA THR A 52 -0.26 2.47 -5.96
C THR A 52 1.21 2.86 -5.83
N LEU A 53 2.07 2.38 -6.73
CA LEU A 53 3.48 2.76 -6.78
C LEU A 53 3.63 4.26 -7.04
N SER A 54 2.91 4.80 -8.02
CA SER A 54 2.92 6.23 -8.34
C SER A 54 2.53 7.09 -7.15
N GLU A 55 1.48 6.71 -6.39
CA GLU A 55 1.10 7.42 -5.17
C GLU A 55 2.20 7.34 -4.10
N ILE A 56 2.76 6.15 -3.85
CA ILE A 56 3.83 5.97 -2.85
C ILE A 56 5.09 6.77 -3.24
N ALA A 57 5.43 6.81 -4.53
CA ALA A 57 6.62 7.45 -5.08
C ALA A 57 6.61 8.99 -4.94
N LYS A 58 5.44 9.61 -4.74
CA LYS A 58 5.33 11.05 -4.43
C LYS A 58 6.10 11.45 -3.15
N TYR A 59 6.47 10.49 -2.31
CA TYR A 59 7.16 10.74 -1.06
C TYR A 59 8.58 10.15 -1.06
N PRO A 60 9.63 10.98 -1.23
CA PRO A 60 11.00 10.51 -1.48
C PRO A 60 11.62 9.74 -0.31
N ARG A 61 11.33 10.13 0.94
CA ARG A 61 11.90 9.48 2.12
C ARG A 61 11.15 8.19 2.44
N ARG A 62 11.81 7.03 2.35
CA ARG A 62 11.22 5.71 2.65
C ARG A 62 10.53 5.69 4.03
N CYS A 63 9.28 5.23 4.06
CA CYS A 63 8.57 4.93 5.30
C CYS A 63 7.59 3.76 5.07
N CYS A 64 7.92 2.57 5.59
CA CYS A 64 7.07 1.38 5.42
C CYS A 64 5.67 1.59 6.01
N LYS A 65 5.52 2.32 7.12
CA LYS A 65 4.21 2.61 7.71
C LYS A 65 3.34 3.44 6.77
N ARG A 66 3.89 4.51 6.18
CA ARG A 66 3.18 5.34 5.19
C ARG A 66 2.76 4.50 3.99
N SER A 67 3.70 3.76 3.39
CA SER A 67 3.41 2.90 2.25
C SER A 67 2.34 1.84 2.54
N SER A 68 2.35 1.24 3.74
CA SER A 68 1.32 0.29 4.17
C SER A 68 -0.05 0.94 4.30
N TYR A 69 -0.15 2.13 4.89
CA TYR A 69 -1.44 2.83 4.98
C TYR A 69 -2.01 3.18 3.60
N MET A 70 -1.18 3.69 2.69
CA MET A 70 -1.60 4.01 1.32
C MET A 70 -2.08 2.75 0.58
N ALA A 71 -1.33 1.65 0.70
CA ALA A 71 -1.67 0.37 0.12
C ALA A 71 -3.00 -0.18 0.66
N ILE A 72 -3.21 -0.15 1.97
CA ILE A 72 -4.45 -0.61 2.61
C ILE A 72 -5.63 0.24 2.12
N GLN A 73 -5.50 1.57 2.13
CA GLN A 73 -6.57 2.45 1.66
C GLN A 73 -6.91 2.19 0.19
N LYS A 74 -5.90 2.02 -0.67
CA LYS A 74 -6.09 1.70 -2.09
C LYS A 74 -6.79 0.36 -2.28
N ALA A 75 -6.34 -0.70 -1.58
CA ALA A 75 -6.92 -2.03 -1.66
C ALA A 75 -8.37 -2.05 -1.17
N VAL A 76 -8.66 -1.42 -0.02
CA VAL A 76 -10.02 -1.35 0.52
C VAL A 76 -10.93 -0.56 -0.41
N LYS A 77 -10.49 0.61 -0.91
CA LYS A 77 -11.28 1.39 -1.88
C LYS A 77 -11.62 0.59 -3.12
N TYR A 78 -10.65 -0.15 -3.65
CA TYR A 78 -10.86 -1.04 -4.78
C TYR A 78 -11.88 -2.15 -4.44
N LEU A 79 -11.69 -2.88 -3.34
CA LEU A 79 -12.57 -4.00 -2.96
C LEU A 79 -14.01 -3.56 -2.70
N ARG A 80 -14.20 -2.38 -2.09
CA ARG A 80 -15.55 -1.82 -1.85
C ARG A 80 -16.27 -1.54 -3.16
N ASN A 81 -15.56 -1.12 -4.20
CA ASN A 81 -16.11 -0.91 -5.53
C ASN A 81 -16.39 -2.22 -6.30
N THR A 82 -15.88 -3.36 -5.83
CA THR A 82 -16.06 -4.67 -6.46
C THR A 82 -16.93 -5.62 -5.63
N GLY A 83 -17.83 -5.10 -4.80
CA GLY A 83 -18.82 -5.89 -4.05
C GLY A 83 -18.45 -6.24 -2.61
N PHE A 84 -17.36 -5.69 -2.06
CA PHE A 84 -17.02 -5.80 -0.64
C PHE A 84 -17.29 -4.48 0.12
N ASP A 85 -18.46 -3.90 -0.09
CA ASP A 85 -18.89 -2.58 0.40
C ASP A 85 -18.84 -2.42 1.93
N LYS A 86 -19.00 -3.53 2.66
CA LYS A 86 -19.00 -3.60 4.13
C LYS A 86 -17.62 -3.60 4.80
N ILE A 87 -16.51 -3.62 4.05
CA ILE A 87 -15.17 -3.56 4.65
C ILE A 87 -15.03 -2.22 5.41
N PRO A 88 -14.67 -2.24 6.72
CA PRO A 88 -14.44 -1.02 7.48
C PRO A 88 -13.35 -0.17 6.83
N TYR A 89 -13.66 1.11 6.67
CA TYR A 89 -12.76 2.06 6.00
C TYR A 89 -12.82 3.42 6.69
N SER A 90 -11.65 4.04 6.84
CA SER A 90 -11.53 5.39 7.36
C SER A 90 -10.52 6.17 6.52
N ASP A 91 -10.92 7.36 6.08
CA ASP A 91 -10.01 8.33 5.45
C ASP A 91 -9.10 9.01 6.48
N LYS A 92 -9.42 8.91 7.78
CA LYS A 92 -8.77 9.67 8.86
C LYS A 92 -7.73 8.82 9.60
N ILE A 93 -6.80 8.22 8.87
CA ILE A 93 -5.69 7.45 9.48
C ILE A 93 -4.66 8.42 10.06
N LYS A 94 -4.42 8.35 11.38
CA LYS A 94 -3.32 9.06 12.07
C LYS A 94 -2.21 8.06 12.43
N CYS A 95 -0.99 8.30 11.97
CA CYS A 95 0.16 7.45 12.22
C CYS A 95 0.59 7.51 13.69
N GLN A 96 0.56 6.36 14.38
CA GLN A 96 0.94 6.25 15.78
C GLN A 96 2.45 6.17 16.03
N TRP A 97 3.25 6.01 14.97
CA TRP A 97 4.71 5.80 15.05
C TRP A 97 5.53 7.01 14.62
N SER A 98 4.91 8.19 14.54
CA SER A 98 5.57 9.38 14.03
C SER A 98 6.78 9.76 14.91
N SER A 99 6.63 9.83 16.24
CA SER A 99 7.70 10.21 17.18
C SER A 99 8.91 9.28 17.19
N ILE A 100 8.70 7.98 16.99
CA ILE A 100 9.81 6.99 17.06
C ILE A 100 10.51 6.78 15.71
N ASN A 101 9.96 7.30 14.61
CA ASN A 101 10.57 7.16 13.29
C ASN A 101 11.56 8.30 13.03
N LYS A 102 12.86 8.03 13.21
CA LYS A 102 13.96 8.96 12.92
C LYS A 102 13.96 9.49 11.48
N MET A 103 13.31 8.79 10.54
CA MET A 103 13.13 9.16 9.15
C MET A 103 11.69 9.63 8.84
N CYS A 104 10.96 10.14 9.82
CA CYS A 104 9.62 10.69 9.58
C CYS A 104 9.69 11.91 8.65
N LEU A 105 8.65 12.14 7.85
CA LEU A 105 8.47 13.35 7.04
C LEU A 105 7.73 14.48 7.78
N GLY A 106 7.30 14.23 9.03
CA GLY A 106 6.53 15.19 9.81
C GLY A 106 5.29 15.65 9.06
N ILE A 107 5.04 16.96 9.07
CA ILE A 107 3.91 17.61 8.40
C ILE A 107 3.79 17.33 6.89
N LYS A 108 4.87 16.87 6.22
CA LYS A 108 4.84 16.49 4.80
C LYS A 108 4.27 15.08 4.57
N CYS A 109 3.97 14.32 5.63
CA CYS A 109 3.31 13.01 5.56
C CYS A 109 1.78 13.18 5.68
N PRO A 110 0.96 12.56 4.81
CA PRO A 110 -0.49 12.66 4.88
C PRO A 110 -1.08 12.02 6.15
N TYR A 111 -0.34 11.11 6.79
CA TYR A 111 -0.75 10.44 8.02
C TYR A 111 -0.12 11.05 9.28
N PHE A 112 0.49 12.23 9.20
CA PHE A 112 1.21 12.80 10.32
C PHE A 112 0.28 13.04 11.52
N ASN A 113 0.67 12.52 12.69
CA ASN A 113 -0.06 12.77 13.93
C ASN A 113 0.69 13.79 14.78
N LYS A 114 0.25 15.05 14.74
CA LYS A 114 0.81 16.16 15.52
C LYS A 114 0.73 15.92 17.04
N GLU A 115 -0.35 15.29 17.50
CA GLU A 115 -0.61 15.06 18.94
C GLU A 115 0.41 14.11 19.59
N ARG A 116 1.11 13.30 18.80
CA ARG A 116 2.09 12.31 19.27
C ARG A 116 3.54 12.63 18.88
N TRP A 117 3.82 13.86 18.47
CA TRP A 117 5.16 14.27 18.05
C TRP A 117 5.96 14.98 19.16
N ALA A 118 5.31 15.31 20.28
CA ALA A 118 5.96 15.86 21.47
C ALA A 118 6.90 14.84 22.14
#